data_AF-A0A5J4VJ01-F1
#
_entry.id   AF-A0A5J4VJ01-F1
#
_cell.length_a   1.000
_cell.length_b   1.000
_cell.length_c   1.000
_cell.angle_alpha   90.00
_cell.angle_beta   90.00
_cell.angle_gamma   90.00
#
_symmetry.space_group_name_H-M   'P 1'
#
loop_
_entity.id
_entity.type
_entity.pdbx_description
1 polymer ?
#
loop_
_entity_poly.entity_id
_entity_poly.type
_entity_poly.pdbx_seq_one_letter_code
_entity_poly.pdbx_strand_id
1 'polypeptide(L)'
;MSLQGDDVSLRLNSGQTDKAAEHGDFTHILDAVENGADGALLTLQHYILGGELASNPGLARKTTEKIARTFFTQPDSKIASTFASVLSSSLSWTGRMSEQTALEIFVSLLFGMLISDDAVESELGMNLIREGVKKKKEFRRVICGRGGLLGRSALILTPSTSSSLNMITPLHVQLNVIELLIDLAKGKVSIWDTSESESLLDALQLNIEEEEENNDKDDDENDEDRLKENIRTLLHVLDSKGLKKKSQISNNERKEFEDRIRFAEERVRISEEGKRKAEEENRVAQQLVILLETGEKEAEERARIAEEKVTRLQIEKETQLNNLIHQPGQSVITLNQWTELAKEMKKPFGKDEQENKQIEDRVEDICEMISDTFENKKDDRGRKNSIQGGIAEALIFIFTQWPLDKIAEVHIKAFSHLTLQSGYQILILLFEKKPFAGLLRLLNHTERFIISDAICSIYNILTGCYFTTQIQEFHPHYSAIAESGGIEKIFELFNRNLSKYSKDNSALCIGTLFKTHEISDLVMRQDIIQHLKTLANGPEGFEKRSSNIILKNLARNAVNRTEIEKDGFVIPE
;
A
#
# COMPACT_ATOMS: atom_id res chain seq x y z
N MET A 1 17.01 28.66 -72.42
CA MET A 1 15.57 28.92 -72.20
C MET A 1 15.09 27.92 -71.16
N SER A 2 14.48 28.47 -70.11
CA SER A 2 14.08 27.82 -68.86
C SER A 2 13.03 26.73 -69.03
N LEU A 3 13.23 25.58 -68.37
CA LEU A 3 12.16 24.70 -67.91
C LEU A 3 12.43 24.32 -66.45
N GLN A 4 11.71 25.02 -65.56
CA GLN A 4 11.41 24.65 -64.17
C GLN A 4 10.74 23.26 -64.18
N GLY A 5 10.98 22.32 -63.26
CA GLY A 5 11.04 22.46 -61.81
C GLY A 5 9.74 21.90 -61.23
N ASP A 6 9.55 20.57 -61.26
CA ASP A 6 8.43 19.90 -60.61
C ASP A 6 8.93 19.14 -59.37
N ASP A 7 8.73 19.82 -58.24
CA ASP A 7 8.78 19.31 -56.88
C ASP A 7 7.60 18.35 -56.65
N VAL A 8 7.86 17.04 -56.68
CA VAL A 8 6.88 16.03 -56.25
C VAL A 8 7.11 15.73 -54.77
N SER A 9 6.79 16.70 -53.94
CA SER A 9 6.54 16.49 -52.52
C SER A 9 5.29 15.61 -52.37
N LEU A 10 5.44 14.50 -51.64
CA LEU A 10 4.32 13.67 -51.19
C LEU A 10 3.33 14.54 -50.42
N ARG A 11 2.21 14.91 -51.05
CA ARG A 11 1.02 15.43 -50.36
C ARG A 11 0.37 14.30 -49.56
N LEU A 12 0.95 13.97 -48.43
CA LEU A 12 0.19 13.46 -47.29
C LEU A 12 -0.61 14.64 -46.73
N ASN A 13 -1.91 14.45 -46.51
CA ASN A 13 -2.80 15.48 -45.94
C ASN A 13 -2.19 16.06 -44.65
N SER A 14 -1.68 17.30 -44.71
CA SER A 14 -1.01 17.99 -43.61
C SER A 14 -1.88 18.19 -42.36
N GLY A 15 -3.21 17.98 -42.46
CA GLY A 15 -4.12 18.05 -41.32
C GLY A 15 -4.22 16.78 -40.47
N GLN A 16 -3.79 15.61 -40.97
CA GLN A 16 -3.85 14.34 -40.23
C GLN A 16 -2.48 13.90 -39.68
N THR A 17 -1.39 14.28 -40.34
CA THR A 17 -0.02 13.95 -39.91
C THR A 17 0.40 14.71 -38.65
N ASP A 18 -0.01 15.98 -38.49
CA ASP A 18 0.36 16.79 -37.31
C ASP A 18 -0.30 16.28 -36.02
N LYS A 19 -1.54 15.78 -36.09
CA LYS A 19 -2.23 15.21 -34.91
C LYS A 19 -1.80 13.78 -34.57
N ALA A 20 -1.42 12.99 -35.58
CA ALA A 20 -0.97 11.60 -35.39
C ALA A 20 0.48 11.53 -34.86
N ALA A 21 1.34 12.46 -35.26
CA ALA A 21 2.69 12.62 -34.70
C ALA A 21 2.65 13.04 -33.22
N GLU A 22 1.70 13.89 -32.82
CA GLU A 22 1.47 14.27 -31.41
C GLU A 22 0.99 13.10 -30.53
N HIS A 23 0.43 12.03 -31.11
CA HIS A 23 -0.13 10.87 -30.38
C HIS A 23 0.67 9.57 -30.52
N GLY A 24 1.81 9.60 -31.24
CA GLY A 24 2.68 8.44 -31.41
C GLY A 24 2.01 7.26 -32.15
N ASP A 25 1.08 7.51 -33.08
CA ASP A 25 0.41 6.45 -33.85
C ASP A 25 1.06 6.27 -35.23
N PHE A 26 2.07 5.39 -35.29
CA PHE A 26 2.80 5.06 -36.52
C PHE A 26 2.11 4.00 -37.40
N THR A 27 0.86 3.61 -37.09
CA THR A 27 0.15 2.56 -37.84
C THR A 27 -0.06 2.90 -39.31
N HIS A 28 -0.24 4.17 -39.65
CA HIS A 28 -0.39 4.64 -41.03
C HIS A 28 0.88 4.42 -41.89
N ILE A 29 2.08 4.45 -41.27
CA ILE A 29 3.36 4.18 -41.96
C ILE A 29 3.47 2.68 -42.24
N LEU A 30 3.04 1.85 -41.29
CA LEU A 30 2.97 0.40 -41.50
C LEU A 30 1.96 0.03 -42.58
N ASP A 31 0.79 0.69 -42.61
CA ASP A 31 -0.20 0.54 -43.69
C ASP A 31 0.39 0.98 -45.05
N ALA A 32 1.15 2.08 -45.09
CA ALA A 32 1.81 2.53 -46.31
C ALA A 32 2.88 1.54 -46.80
N VAL A 33 3.66 0.95 -45.88
CA VAL A 33 4.64 -0.11 -46.20
C VAL A 33 3.94 -1.39 -46.69
N GLU A 34 2.85 -1.81 -46.05
CA GLU A 34 2.07 -2.98 -46.47
C GLU A 34 1.45 -2.81 -47.87
N ASN A 35 1.15 -1.58 -48.26
CA ASN A 35 0.58 -1.23 -49.56
C ASN A 35 1.63 -0.86 -50.63
N GLY A 36 2.93 -0.99 -50.33
CA GLY A 36 4.01 -0.72 -51.27
C GLY A 36 4.15 0.76 -51.65
N ALA A 37 3.78 1.68 -50.77
CA ALA A 37 3.89 3.12 -51.05
C ALA A 37 5.35 3.56 -51.11
N ASP A 38 5.70 4.30 -52.18
CA ASP A 38 7.05 4.84 -52.37
C ASP A 38 7.47 5.73 -51.20
N GLY A 39 8.70 5.52 -50.69
CA GLY A 39 9.27 6.28 -49.57
C GLY A 39 8.78 5.88 -48.16
N ALA A 40 7.78 4.99 -48.04
CA ALA A 40 7.29 4.53 -46.73
C ALA A 40 8.35 3.72 -45.95
N LEU A 41 9.15 2.92 -46.66
CA LEU A 41 10.26 2.14 -46.07
C LEU A 41 11.34 3.04 -45.49
N LEU A 42 11.72 4.07 -46.25
CA LEU A 42 12.74 5.05 -45.84
C LEU A 42 12.31 5.79 -44.58
N THR A 43 11.06 6.24 -44.57
CA THR A 43 10.43 6.92 -43.43
C THR A 43 10.50 6.04 -42.18
N LEU A 44 10.16 4.76 -42.30
CA LEU A 44 10.17 3.81 -41.17
C LEU A 44 11.58 3.55 -40.62
N GLN A 45 12.59 3.44 -41.48
CA GLN A 45 13.99 3.30 -41.06
C GLN A 45 14.49 4.52 -40.28
N HIS A 46 14.05 5.73 -40.64
CA HIS A 46 14.38 6.95 -39.92
C HIS A 46 13.81 6.95 -38.49
N TYR A 47 12.57 6.49 -38.31
CA TYR A 47 11.93 6.36 -36.98
C TYR A 47 12.65 5.38 -36.05
N ILE A 48 13.16 4.27 -36.60
CA ILE A 48 13.96 3.30 -35.83
C ILE A 48 15.27 3.93 -35.35
N LEU A 49 15.93 4.72 -36.21
CA LEU A 49 17.16 5.45 -35.89
C LEU A 49 16.93 6.62 -34.91
N GLY A 50 15.77 7.29 -35.00
CA GLY A 50 15.35 8.36 -34.09
C GLY A 50 14.97 7.90 -32.69
N GLY A 51 14.74 6.59 -32.50
CA GLY A 51 14.30 6.04 -31.22
C GLY A 51 12.83 6.33 -30.91
N GLU A 52 12.05 6.84 -31.85
CA GLU A 52 10.65 7.22 -31.63
C GLU A 52 9.73 5.98 -31.53
N LEU A 53 10.14 4.85 -32.08
CA LEU A 53 9.49 3.55 -31.85
C LEU A 53 9.65 3.07 -30.40
N ALA A 54 10.65 3.57 -29.67
CA ALA A 54 10.98 3.19 -28.30
C ALA A 54 10.10 3.84 -27.23
N SER A 55 9.56 5.04 -27.51
CA SER A 55 8.85 5.85 -26.52
C SER A 55 7.45 5.32 -26.17
N ASN A 56 6.98 4.24 -26.80
CA ASN A 56 5.65 3.68 -26.56
C ASN A 56 5.63 2.12 -26.59
N PRO A 57 5.67 1.44 -25.43
CA PRO A 57 5.66 -0.03 -25.33
C PRO A 57 4.39 -0.70 -25.89
N GLY A 58 3.24 -0.04 -25.79
CA GLY A 58 1.98 -0.54 -26.33
C GLY A 58 1.98 -0.55 -27.86
N LEU A 59 2.58 0.48 -28.45
CA LEU A 59 2.76 0.59 -29.89
C LEU A 59 3.78 -0.43 -30.41
N ALA A 60 4.92 -0.61 -29.75
CA ALA A 60 5.92 -1.63 -30.12
C ALA A 60 5.29 -3.03 -30.17
N ARG A 61 4.42 -3.37 -29.21
CA ARG A 61 3.68 -4.65 -29.20
C ARG A 61 2.71 -4.76 -30.38
N LYS A 62 1.90 -3.72 -30.64
CA LYS A 62 0.95 -3.69 -31.76
C LYS A 62 1.66 -3.79 -33.12
N THR A 63 2.77 -3.08 -33.27
CA THR A 63 3.66 -3.12 -34.44
C THR A 63 4.26 -4.52 -34.64
N THR A 64 4.74 -5.16 -33.57
CA THR A 64 5.24 -6.56 -33.61
C THR A 64 4.16 -7.51 -34.09
N GLU A 65 2.95 -7.44 -33.50
CA GLU A 65 1.84 -8.34 -33.82
C GLU A 65 1.31 -8.13 -35.25
N LYS A 66 1.31 -6.90 -35.76
CA LYS A 66 0.87 -6.57 -37.13
C LYS A 66 1.92 -7.03 -38.16
N ILE A 67 3.18 -6.68 -37.97
CA ILE A 67 4.28 -7.04 -38.88
C ILE A 67 4.50 -8.55 -38.94
N ALA A 68 4.48 -9.24 -37.80
CA ALA A 68 4.65 -10.70 -37.78
C ALA A 68 3.54 -11.42 -38.57
N ARG A 69 2.32 -10.88 -38.62
CA ARG A 69 1.22 -11.44 -39.42
C ARG A 69 1.41 -11.18 -40.91
N THR A 70 1.85 -9.97 -41.27
CA THR A 70 1.97 -9.57 -42.68
C THR A 70 3.25 -10.08 -43.34
N PHE A 71 4.33 -10.27 -42.60
CA PHE A 71 5.63 -10.73 -43.11
C PHE A 71 5.55 -12.10 -43.79
N PHE A 72 4.76 -13.03 -43.26
CA PHE A 72 4.61 -14.38 -43.84
C PHE A 72 3.62 -14.44 -45.02
N THR A 73 2.94 -13.32 -45.34
CA THR A 73 1.92 -13.27 -46.39
C THR A 73 2.32 -12.42 -47.61
N GLN A 74 3.47 -11.73 -47.56
CA GLN A 74 3.94 -10.85 -48.64
C GLN A 74 4.77 -11.62 -49.67
N PRO A 75 4.49 -11.49 -50.98
CA PRO A 75 5.21 -12.19 -52.04
C PRO A 75 6.53 -11.50 -52.45
N ASP A 76 6.75 -10.25 -52.05
CA ASP A 76 7.92 -9.46 -52.49
C ASP A 76 9.09 -9.57 -51.49
N SER A 77 10.22 -10.14 -51.95
CA SER A 77 11.43 -10.33 -51.16
C SER A 77 12.11 -9.02 -50.78
N LYS A 78 11.83 -7.90 -51.48
CA LYS A 78 12.45 -6.59 -51.22
C LYS A 78 12.04 -5.96 -49.89
N ILE A 79 10.84 -6.26 -49.40
CA ILE A 79 10.30 -5.66 -48.16
C ILE A 79 10.63 -6.52 -46.93
N ALA A 80 11.04 -7.77 -47.15
CA ALA A 80 11.34 -8.73 -46.08
C ALA A 80 12.47 -8.24 -45.15
N SER A 81 13.49 -7.60 -45.71
CA SER A 81 14.56 -6.93 -44.96
C SER A 81 14.00 -5.91 -43.97
N THR A 82 13.13 -5.01 -44.44
CA THR A 82 12.57 -3.92 -43.64
C THR A 82 11.67 -4.45 -42.53
N PHE A 83 10.84 -5.46 -42.81
CA PHE A 83 10.02 -6.11 -41.78
C PHE A 83 10.87 -6.80 -40.70
N ALA A 84 11.96 -7.47 -41.07
CA ALA A 84 12.88 -8.08 -40.11
C ALA A 84 13.51 -7.02 -39.18
N SER A 85 13.93 -5.87 -39.71
CA SER A 85 14.43 -4.74 -38.91
C SER A 85 13.43 -4.24 -37.87
N VAL A 86 12.19 -4.02 -38.30
CA VAL A 86 11.15 -3.44 -37.44
C VAL A 86 10.69 -4.46 -36.40
N LEU A 87 10.60 -5.73 -36.78
CA LEU A 87 10.27 -6.83 -35.87
C LEU A 87 11.35 -6.97 -34.79
N SER A 88 12.63 -7.01 -35.17
CA SER A 88 13.74 -7.11 -34.22
C SER A 88 13.79 -5.90 -33.28
N SER A 89 13.62 -4.69 -33.81
CA SER A 89 13.56 -3.46 -33.01
C SER A 89 12.40 -3.47 -32.01
N SER A 90 11.21 -3.91 -32.44
CA SER A 90 10.03 -3.99 -31.59
C SER A 90 10.13 -5.11 -30.55
N LEU A 91 10.73 -6.25 -30.89
CA LEU A 91 11.04 -7.34 -29.96
C LEU A 91 12.05 -6.91 -28.90
N SER A 92 13.01 -6.04 -29.25
CA SER A 92 13.93 -5.49 -28.27
C SER A 92 13.23 -4.64 -27.22
N TRP A 93 12.32 -3.75 -27.63
CA TRP A 93 11.60 -2.88 -26.71
C TRP A 93 10.58 -3.61 -25.82
N THR A 94 10.09 -4.76 -26.27
CA THR A 94 9.23 -5.64 -25.44
C THR A 94 10.04 -6.57 -24.52
N GLY A 95 11.37 -6.46 -24.49
CA GLY A 95 12.28 -7.28 -23.68
C GLY A 95 12.42 -8.73 -24.17
N ARG A 96 11.92 -9.05 -25.37
CA ARG A 96 11.96 -10.39 -25.98
C ARG A 96 13.20 -10.64 -26.83
N MET A 97 13.96 -9.59 -27.13
CA MET A 97 15.24 -9.61 -27.82
C MET A 97 16.18 -8.62 -27.13
N SER A 98 17.50 -8.85 -27.14
CA SER A 98 18.42 -7.83 -26.65
C SER A 98 18.49 -6.66 -27.65
N GLU A 99 18.66 -5.42 -27.16
CA GLU A 99 18.85 -4.24 -28.02
C GLU A 99 20.05 -4.41 -28.95
N GLN A 100 21.10 -5.07 -28.47
CA GLN A 100 22.27 -5.38 -29.26
C GLN A 100 21.93 -6.30 -30.45
N THR A 101 21.23 -7.41 -30.22
CA THR A 101 20.83 -8.34 -31.28
C THR A 101 19.94 -7.67 -32.32
N ALA A 102 19.03 -6.80 -31.88
CA ALA A 102 18.16 -6.05 -32.78
C ALA A 102 18.96 -5.08 -33.67
N LEU A 103 19.95 -4.38 -33.08
CA LEU A 103 20.85 -3.51 -33.82
C LEU A 103 21.75 -4.28 -34.79
N GLU A 104 22.24 -5.47 -34.43
CA GLU A 104 23.06 -6.33 -35.32
C GLU A 104 22.27 -6.79 -36.55
N ILE A 105 20.99 -7.15 -36.36
CA ILE A 105 20.08 -7.46 -37.47
C ILE A 105 19.89 -6.23 -38.35
N PHE A 106 19.61 -5.07 -37.75
CA PHE A 106 19.40 -3.84 -38.52
C PHE A 106 20.65 -3.39 -39.30
N VAL A 107 21.83 -3.46 -38.69
CA VAL A 107 23.11 -3.16 -39.36
C VAL A 107 23.34 -4.11 -40.55
N SER A 108 23.01 -5.39 -40.40
CA SER A 108 23.16 -6.36 -41.49
C SER A 108 22.28 -6.04 -42.70
N LEU A 109 21.10 -5.48 -42.47
CA LEU A 109 20.17 -5.06 -43.53
C LEU A 109 20.63 -3.78 -44.22
N LEU A 110 21.08 -2.78 -43.46
CA LEU A 110 21.68 -1.56 -44.03
C LEU A 110 22.92 -1.88 -44.85
N PHE A 111 23.69 -2.88 -44.42
CA PHE A 111 24.82 -3.38 -45.20
C PHE A 111 24.38 -4.04 -46.50
N GLY A 112 23.28 -4.80 -46.49
CA GLY A 112 22.66 -5.34 -47.70
C GLY A 112 22.25 -4.25 -48.70
N MET A 113 21.67 -3.15 -48.22
CA MET A 113 21.36 -1.98 -49.05
C MET A 113 22.64 -1.33 -49.61
N LEU A 114 23.65 -1.13 -48.75
CA LEU A 114 24.93 -0.54 -49.13
C LEU A 114 25.62 -1.30 -50.27
N ILE A 115 25.51 -2.64 -50.30
CA ILE A 115 26.11 -3.48 -51.35
C ILE A 115 25.19 -3.77 -52.53
N SER A 116 24.05 -3.07 -52.63
CA SER A 116 23.12 -3.28 -53.75
C SER A 116 23.76 -2.88 -55.08
N ASP A 117 23.46 -3.67 -56.12
CA ASP A 117 23.81 -3.34 -57.50
C ASP A 117 23.10 -2.07 -57.99
N ASP A 118 22.00 -1.68 -57.31
CA ASP A 118 21.31 -0.41 -57.54
C ASP A 118 22.03 0.74 -56.82
N ALA A 119 22.54 1.71 -57.59
CA ALA A 119 23.32 2.82 -57.06
C ALA A 119 22.52 3.71 -56.09
N VAL A 120 21.21 3.89 -56.33
CA VAL A 120 20.35 4.70 -55.47
C VAL A 120 20.12 4.01 -54.13
N GLU A 121 19.88 2.69 -54.14
CA GLU A 121 19.75 1.88 -52.92
C GLU A 121 21.05 1.82 -52.11
N SER A 122 22.19 1.69 -52.79
CA SER A 122 23.52 1.73 -52.18
C SER A 122 23.80 3.07 -51.49
N GLU A 123 23.52 4.19 -52.17
CA GLU A 123 23.67 5.54 -51.61
C GLU A 123 22.73 5.76 -50.42
N LEU A 124 21.49 5.27 -50.51
CA LEU A 124 20.52 5.32 -49.43
C LEU A 124 21.01 4.55 -48.19
N GLY A 125 21.54 3.35 -48.38
CA GLY A 125 22.16 2.54 -47.32
C GLY A 125 23.30 3.27 -46.63
N MET A 126 24.20 3.89 -47.41
CA MET A 126 25.30 4.72 -46.88
C MET A 126 24.77 5.87 -46.01
N ASN A 127 23.79 6.63 -46.50
CA ASN A 127 23.24 7.78 -45.79
C ASN A 127 22.54 7.39 -44.48
N LEU A 128 21.82 6.28 -44.46
CA LEU A 128 21.18 5.75 -43.25
C LEU A 128 22.19 5.32 -42.19
N ILE A 129 23.31 4.69 -42.59
CA ILE A 129 24.38 4.35 -41.66
C ILE A 129 25.00 5.62 -41.07
N ARG A 130 25.24 6.64 -41.92
CA ARG A 130 25.78 7.95 -41.49
C ARG A 130 24.85 8.64 -40.49
N GLU A 131 23.54 8.60 -40.72
CA GLU A 131 22.54 9.09 -39.77
C GLU A 131 22.57 8.32 -38.45
N GLY A 132 22.55 6.99 -38.49
CA GLY A 132 22.51 6.16 -37.30
C GLY A 132 23.76 6.31 -36.42
N VAL A 133 24.93 6.44 -37.06
CA VAL A 133 26.19 6.76 -36.39
C VAL A 133 26.09 8.11 -35.66
N LYS A 134 25.44 9.12 -36.24
CA LYS A 134 25.27 10.42 -35.57
C LYS A 134 24.28 10.34 -34.40
N LYS A 135 23.12 9.70 -34.62
CA LYS A 135 21.97 9.74 -33.70
C LYS A 135 22.09 8.77 -32.50
N LYS A 136 22.67 7.57 -32.65
CA LYS A 136 22.60 6.52 -31.61
C LYS A 136 23.96 5.95 -31.20
N LYS A 137 24.31 6.03 -29.89
CA LYS A 137 25.61 5.57 -29.35
C LYS A 137 25.77 4.06 -29.44
N GLU A 138 24.71 3.32 -29.22
CA GLU A 138 24.66 1.85 -29.24
C GLU A 138 24.82 1.34 -30.69
N PHE A 139 24.19 2.02 -31.65
CA PHE A 139 24.38 1.75 -33.08
C PHE A 139 25.85 1.94 -33.51
N ARG A 140 26.50 3.03 -33.05
CA ARG A 140 27.95 3.23 -33.28
C ARG A 140 28.79 2.07 -32.75
N ARG A 141 28.46 1.52 -31.57
CA ARG A 141 29.20 0.38 -30.99
C ARG A 141 29.07 -0.88 -31.84
N VAL A 142 27.88 -1.14 -32.41
CA VAL A 142 27.65 -2.31 -33.27
C VAL A 142 28.34 -2.15 -34.63
N ILE A 143 28.22 -0.97 -35.27
CA ILE A 143 28.88 -0.68 -36.56
C ILE A 143 30.41 -0.79 -36.49
N CYS A 144 31.02 -0.32 -35.40
CA CYS A 144 32.48 -0.30 -35.23
C CYS A 144 33.02 -1.51 -34.46
N GLY A 145 32.14 -2.40 -33.98
CA GLY A 145 32.50 -3.62 -33.28
C GLY A 145 32.81 -4.78 -34.24
N ARG A 146 33.17 -5.93 -33.66
CA ARG A 146 33.44 -7.16 -34.40
C ARG A 146 32.20 -7.64 -35.16
N GLY A 147 32.34 -8.02 -36.42
CA GLY A 147 31.26 -8.39 -37.34
C GLY A 147 30.49 -7.21 -37.93
N GLY A 148 30.94 -5.98 -37.63
CA GLY A 148 30.37 -4.72 -38.08
C GLY A 148 30.86 -4.32 -39.47
N LEU A 149 31.22 -3.04 -39.65
CA LEU A 149 31.54 -2.49 -40.97
C LEU A 149 32.94 -2.90 -41.45
N LEU A 150 33.97 -2.87 -40.59
CA LEU A 150 35.37 -3.10 -41.01
C LEU A 150 35.59 -4.43 -41.72
N GLY A 151 35.28 -5.54 -41.04
CA GLY A 151 35.53 -6.87 -41.62
C GLY A 151 34.75 -7.11 -42.91
N ARG A 152 33.55 -6.53 -43.01
CA ARG A 152 32.73 -6.66 -44.23
C ARG A 152 33.21 -5.76 -45.36
N SER A 153 33.69 -4.55 -45.06
CA SER A 153 34.29 -3.65 -46.03
C SER A 153 35.61 -4.20 -46.59
N ALA A 154 36.40 -4.91 -45.79
CA ALA A 154 37.61 -5.57 -46.27
C ALA A 154 37.29 -6.57 -47.40
N LEU A 155 36.20 -7.34 -47.30
CA LEU A 155 35.76 -8.27 -48.35
C LEU A 155 35.35 -7.55 -49.64
N ILE A 156 34.66 -6.42 -49.52
CA ILE A 156 34.21 -5.61 -50.68
C ILE A 156 35.38 -4.97 -51.41
N LEU A 157 36.34 -4.50 -50.65
CA LEU A 157 37.49 -3.77 -51.18
C LEU A 157 38.62 -4.70 -51.60
N THR A 158 38.58 -6.00 -51.32
CA THR A 158 39.66 -6.90 -51.77
C THR A 158 39.59 -7.09 -53.29
N PRO A 159 40.67 -6.80 -54.05
CA PRO A 159 40.69 -7.04 -55.50
C PRO A 159 40.45 -8.51 -55.82
N SER A 160 39.67 -8.79 -56.87
CA SER A 160 39.31 -10.16 -57.23
C SER A 160 40.45 -10.86 -57.96
N THR A 161 41.34 -11.49 -57.20
CA THR A 161 42.42 -12.31 -57.78
C THR A 161 41.85 -13.64 -58.26
N SER A 162 41.74 -13.80 -59.58
CA SER A 162 41.50 -15.04 -60.35
C SER A 162 40.08 -15.39 -60.81
N SER A 163 40.04 -15.69 -62.11
CA SER A 163 38.95 -16.14 -62.96
C SER A 163 38.33 -17.46 -62.52
N SER A 164 37.23 -17.44 -61.76
CA SER A 164 36.14 -18.43 -61.85
C SER A 164 34.96 -17.99 -60.98
N LEU A 165 33.88 -17.54 -61.63
CA LEU A 165 32.53 -17.38 -61.07
C LEU A 165 32.44 -16.65 -59.73
N ASN A 166 32.77 -15.35 -59.66
CA ASN A 166 32.36 -14.48 -58.55
C ASN A 166 32.01 -13.09 -59.09
N MET A 167 30.96 -12.48 -58.55
CA MET A 167 30.40 -11.21 -59.00
C MET A 167 31.41 -10.07 -58.82
N ILE A 168 31.67 -9.31 -59.89
CA ILE A 168 32.43 -8.05 -59.80
C ILE A 168 31.62 -7.11 -58.90
N THR A 169 32.21 -6.65 -57.81
CA THR A 169 31.52 -5.68 -56.94
C THR A 169 31.45 -4.34 -57.69
N PRO A 170 30.26 -3.72 -57.83
CA PRO A 170 30.13 -2.46 -58.56
C PRO A 170 30.98 -1.34 -57.97
N LEU A 171 31.54 -0.48 -58.83
CA LEU A 171 32.41 0.63 -58.42
C LEU A 171 31.72 1.61 -57.46
N HIS A 172 30.42 1.86 -57.65
CA HIS A 172 29.64 2.74 -56.75
C HIS A 172 29.56 2.18 -55.32
N VAL A 173 29.51 0.85 -55.15
CA VAL A 173 29.51 0.20 -53.84
C VAL A 173 30.85 0.41 -53.15
N GLN A 174 31.97 0.21 -53.87
CA GLN A 174 33.31 0.43 -53.34
C GLN A 174 33.53 1.89 -52.91
N LEU A 175 33.06 2.84 -53.73
CA LEU A 175 33.09 4.27 -53.42
C LEU A 175 32.27 4.62 -52.17
N ASN A 176 31.04 4.13 -52.06
CA ASN A 176 30.18 4.39 -50.90
C ASN A 176 30.78 3.80 -49.61
N VAL A 177 31.38 2.60 -49.70
CA VAL A 177 32.04 1.95 -48.57
C VAL A 177 33.28 2.73 -48.11
N ILE A 178 34.15 3.14 -49.03
CA ILE A 178 35.38 3.86 -48.66
C ILE A 178 35.07 5.23 -48.04
N GLU A 179 34.07 5.94 -48.58
CA GLU A 179 33.63 7.24 -48.03
C GLU A 179 33.07 7.10 -46.63
N LEU A 180 32.26 6.06 -46.38
CA LEU A 180 31.71 5.77 -45.07
C LEU A 180 32.82 5.44 -44.05
N LEU A 181 33.84 4.68 -44.46
CA LEU A 181 35.00 4.37 -43.62
C LEU A 181 35.81 5.64 -43.28
N ILE A 182 36.01 6.54 -44.24
CA ILE A 182 36.67 7.83 -44.02
C ILE A 182 35.89 8.66 -42.99
N ASP A 183 34.57 8.77 -43.16
CA ASP A 183 33.69 9.52 -42.25
C ASP A 183 33.78 8.99 -40.81
N LEU A 184 33.77 7.66 -40.67
CA LEU A 184 33.89 6.98 -39.38
C LEU A 184 35.26 7.19 -38.74
N ALA A 185 36.33 7.06 -39.54
CA ALA A 185 37.71 7.22 -39.07
C ALA A 185 38.00 8.67 -38.64
N LYS A 186 37.45 9.67 -39.34
CA LYS A 186 37.54 11.09 -38.95
C LYS A 186 36.69 11.41 -37.71
N GLY A 187 35.67 10.61 -37.42
CA GLY A 187 34.76 10.78 -36.29
C GLY A 187 35.37 10.60 -34.89
N LYS A 188 34.53 10.78 -33.87
CA LYS A 188 34.88 10.57 -32.44
C LYS A 188 34.98 9.09 -32.04
N VAL A 189 34.80 8.15 -32.97
CA VAL A 189 34.84 6.72 -32.67
C VAL A 189 36.29 6.28 -32.61
N SER A 190 36.72 5.72 -31.47
CA SER A 190 38.13 5.41 -31.19
C SER A 190 38.39 3.94 -30.87
N ILE A 191 37.40 3.06 -31.07
CA ILE A 191 37.54 1.64 -30.75
C ILE A 191 37.10 0.86 -31.99
N TRP A 192 38.09 0.35 -32.70
CA TRP A 192 37.95 -0.53 -33.85
C TRP A 192 38.48 -1.92 -33.45
N ASP A 193 37.88 -2.99 -33.99
CA ASP A 193 38.37 -4.35 -33.75
C ASP A 193 39.76 -4.52 -34.39
N THR A 194 40.73 -4.98 -33.62
CA THR A 194 42.14 -5.10 -34.07
C THR A 194 42.31 -6.12 -35.18
N SER A 195 41.56 -7.23 -35.18
CA SER A 195 41.68 -8.28 -36.18
C SER A 195 41.08 -7.83 -37.52
N GLU A 196 39.93 -7.18 -37.48
CA GLU A 196 39.27 -6.68 -38.70
C GLU A 196 39.97 -5.46 -39.28
N SER A 197 40.60 -4.64 -38.42
CA SER A 197 41.44 -3.52 -38.86
C SER A 197 42.64 -4.00 -39.67
N GLU A 198 43.27 -5.11 -39.26
CA GLU A 198 44.37 -5.73 -40.02
C GLU A 198 43.91 -6.21 -41.40
N SER A 199 42.77 -6.92 -41.46
CA SER A 199 42.20 -7.39 -42.74
C SER A 199 41.82 -6.25 -43.68
N LEU A 200 41.29 -5.13 -43.15
CA LEU A 200 40.99 -3.95 -43.96
C LEU A 200 42.27 -3.30 -44.49
N LEU A 201 43.32 -3.16 -43.66
CA LEU A 201 44.59 -2.59 -44.10
C LEU A 201 45.23 -3.41 -45.22
N ASP A 202 45.17 -4.74 -45.13
CA ASP A 202 45.64 -5.64 -46.19
C ASP A 202 44.84 -5.45 -47.49
N ALA A 203 43.51 -5.38 -47.42
CA ALA A 203 42.65 -5.15 -48.58
C ALA A 203 42.93 -3.79 -49.25
N LEU A 204 43.03 -2.71 -48.46
CA LEU A 204 43.33 -1.36 -48.98
C LEU A 204 44.70 -1.30 -49.67
N GLN A 205 45.69 -2.02 -49.15
CA GLN A 205 47.04 -2.01 -49.68
C GLN A 205 47.16 -2.79 -51.00
N LEU A 206 46.43 -3.90 -51.15
CA LEU A 206 46.34 -4.64 -52.42
C LEU A 206 45.80 -3.77 -53.58
N ASN A 207 44.85 -2.87 -53.31
CA ASN A 207 44.33 -1.94 -54.33
C ASN A 207 45.36 -0.89 -54.79
N ILE A 208 46.40 -0.63 -54.01
CA ILE A 208 47.46 0.31 -54.36
C ILE A 208 48.61 -0.41 -55.09
N GLU A 209 48.85 -1.69 -54.78
CA GLU A 209 49.95 -2.47 -55.35
C GLU A 209 49.68 -2.98 -56.79
N GLU A 210 48.42 -3.14 -57.22
CA GLU A 210 48.07 -3.60 -58.60
C GLU A 210 48.43 -2.60 -59.73
N GLU A 211 48.87 -1.38 -59.43
CA GLU A 211 49.25 -0.37 -60.44
C GLU A 211 50.66 -0.55 -61.04
N GLU A 212 51.54 -1.36 -60.46
CA GLU A 212 52.87 -1.55 -61.08
C GLU A 212 52.85 -2.40 -62.36
N GLU A 213 51.75 -3.11 -62.67
CA GLU A 213 51.73 -4.09 -63.77
C GLU A 213 50.83 -3.80 -64.99
N ASN A 214 49.83 -2.91 -64.96
CA ASN A 214 48.96 -2.68 -66.12
C ASN A 214 48.69 -1.19 -66.43
N ASN A 215 49.56 -0.61 -67.27
CA ASN A 215 49.30 0.65 -67.97
C ASN A 215 48.63 0.35 -69.31
N ASP A 216 47.30 0.27 -69.35
CA ASP A 216 46.54 0.52 -70.57
C ASP A 216 45.31 1.37 -70.20
N LYS A 217 45.23 2.54 -70.84
CA LYS A 217 44.26 3.60 -70.58
C LYS A 217 42.99 3.36 -71.39
N ASP A 218 41.85 3.30 -70.70
CA ASP A 218 40.53 3.52 -71.30
C ASP A 218 39.76 4.55 -70.46
N ASP A 219 39.04 5.44 -71.14
CA ASP A 219 38.48 6.75 -70.73
C ASP A 219 37.34 6.74 -69.66
N ASP A 220 37.32 5.79 -68.71
CA ASP A 220 36.43 5.82 -67.52
C ASP A 220 37.16 6.34 -66.25
N GLU A 221 38.26 7.08 -66.43
CA GLU A 221 39.28 7.47 -65.44
C GLU A 221 38.80 8.22 -64.17
N ASN A 222 37.58 8.78 -64.09
CA ASN A 222 37.26 9.69 -62.97
C ASN A 222 36.90 8.98 -61.64
N ASP A 223 36.08 7.93 -61.68
CA ASP A 223 35.56 7.29 -60.46
C ASP A 223 36.52 6.25 -59.87
N GLU A 224 37.33 5.60 -60.71
CA GLU A 224 38.38 4.67 -60.26
C GLU A 224 39.57 5.42 -59.64
N ASP A 225 40.00 6.55 -60.23
CA ASP A 225 40.99 7.44 -59.63
C ASP A 225 40.48 8.03 -58.31
N ARG A 226 39.20 8.39 -58.26
CA ARG A 226 38.55 8.84 -57.02
C ARG A 226 38.53 7.76 -55.95
N LEU A 227 38.28 6.49 -56.31
CA LEU A 227 38.34 5.37 -55.37
C LEU A 227 39.75 5.21 -54.80
N LYS A 228 40.78 5.23 -55.66
CA LYS A 228 42.18 5.13 -55.25
C LYS A 228 42.60 6.29 -54.33
N GLU A 229 42.20 7.51 -54.65
CA GLU A 229 42.48 8.68 -53.81
C GLU A 229 41.79 8.61 -52.45
N ASN A 230 40.55 8.11 -52.41
CA ASN A 230 39.84 7.84 -51.17
C ASN A 230 40.54 6.75 -50.33
N ILE A 231 41.04 5.68 -50.96
CA ILE A 231 41.82 4.63 -50.30
C ILE A 231 43.09 5.24 -49.66
N ARG A 232 43.85 6.06 -50.39
CA ARG A 232 45.04 6.76 -49.87
C ARG A 232 44.69 7.66 -48.69
N THR A 233 43.60 8.42 -48.81
CA THR A 233 43.08 9.28 -47.73
C THR A 233 42.73 8.47 -46.48
N LEU A 234 42.05 7.35 -46.64
CA LEU A 234 41.66 6.48 -45.53
C LEU A 234 42.90 5.92 -44.82
N LEU A 235 43.88 5.40 -45.56
CA LEU A 235 45.12 4.88 -44.99
C LEU A 235 45.84 5.93 -44.14
N HIS A 236 45.94 7.17 -44.63
CA HIS A 236 46.54 8.27 -43.86
C HIS A 236 45.76 8.59 -42.58
N VAL A 237 44.41 8.60 -42.63
CA VAL A 237 43.57 8.83 -41.44
C VAL A 237 43.73 7.69 -40.43
N LEU A 238 43.76 6.44 -40.88
CA LEU A 238 43.94 5.28 -40.00
C LEU A 238 45.33 5.30 -39.31
N ASP A 239 46.38 5.64 -40.07
CA ASP A 239 47.74 5.80 -39.53
C ASP A 239 47.80 6.89 -38.45
N SER A 240 47.17 8.05 -38.70
CA SER A 240 47.07 9.15 -37.72
C SER A 240 46.33 8.77 -36.43
N LYS A 241 45.48 7.73 -36.48
CA LYS A 241 44.76 7.18 -35.33
C LYS A 241 45.51 6.05 -34.63
N GLY A 242 46.71 5.71 -35.09
CA GLY A 242 47.57 4.66 -34.52
C GLY A 242 47.18 3.23 -34.93
N LEU A 243 46.32 3.07 -35.94
CA LEU A 243 46.00 1.76 -36.52
C LEU A 243 47.09 1.40 -37.54
N LYS A 244 48.12 0.71 -37.07
CA LYS A 244 49.26 0.23 -37.88
C LYS A 244 49.29 -1.29 -37.92
N LYS A 245 49.90 -1.82 -38.98
CA LYS A 245 50.20 -3.25 -39.10
C LYS A 245 51.08 -3.70 -37.92
N LYS A 246 50.79 -4.85 -37.31
CA LYS A 246 51.54 -5.42 -36.15
C LYS A 246 53.06 -5.43 -36.33
N SER A 247 53.55 -5.49 -37.57
CA SER A 247 54.98 -5.46 -37.90
C SER A 247 55.68 -4.11 -37.62
N GLN A 248 54.95 -3.04 -37.31
CA GLN A 248 55.49 -1.68 -37.10
C GLN A 248 55.43 -1.18 -35.64
N ILE A 249 54.99 -2.00 -34.68
CA ILE A 249 54.83 -1.60 -33.26
C ILE A 249 56.15 -1.83 -32.50
N SER A 250 56.65 -0.80 -31.80
CA SER A 250 57.90 -0.88 -31.01
C SER A 250 57.75 -1.78 -29.78
N ASN A 251 58.83 -2.47 -29.38
CA ASN A 251 58.86 -3.31 -28.17
C ASN A 251 58.49 -2.54 -26.88
N ASN A 252 58.75 -1.23 -26.83
CA ASN A 252 58.39 -0.41 -25.68
C ASN A 252 56.88 -0.14 -25.61
N GLU A 253 56.25 0.11 -26.76
CA GLU A 253 54.80 0.32 -26.87
C GLU A 253 54.04 -0.98 -26.57
N ARG A 254 54.61 -2.12 -26.98
CA ARG A 254 54.07 -3.44 -26.66
C ARG A 254 54.04 -3.72 -25.16
N LYS A 255 55.11 -3.36 -24.44
CA LYS A 255 55.22 -3.52 -23.00
C LYS A 255 54.24 -2.61 -22.24
N GLU A 256 54.11 -1.36 -22.67
CA GLU A 256 53.16 -0.40 -22.06
C GLU A 256 51.71 -0.84 -22.29
N PHE A 257 51.41 -1.44 -23.44
CA PHE A 257 50.10 -2.02 -23.74
C PHE A 257 49.82 -3.26 -22.87
N GLU A 258 50.79 -4.17 -22.71
CA GLU A 258 50.68 -5.34 -21.83
C GLU A 258 50.44 -4.97 -20.36
N ASP A 259 51.13 -3.95 -19.85
CA ASP A 259 50.93 -3.48 -18.47
C ASP A 259 49.55 -2.82 -18.29
N ARG A 260 49.07 -2.07 -19.28
CA ARG A 260 47.70 -1.51 -19.27
C ARG A 260 46.63 -2.60 -19.32
N ILE A 261 46.83 -3.66 -20.08
CA ILE A 261 45.95 -4.83 -20.09
C ILE A 261 45.92 -5.46 -18.71
N ARG A 262 47.09 -5.73 -18.11
CA ARG A 262 47.19 -6.35 -16.78
C ARG A 262 46.42 -5.58 -15.70
N PHE A 263 46.56 -4.24 -15.69
CA PHE A 263 45.82 -3.39 -14.75
C PHE A 263 44.31 -3.36 -15.03
N ALA A 264 43.90 -3.42 -16.29
CA ALA A 264 42.50 -3.49 -16.65
C ALA A 264 41.87 -4.83 -16.23
N GLU A 265 42.56 -5.95 -16.48
CA GLU A 265 42.15 -7.29 -16.08
C GLU A 265 41.98 -7.42 -14.57
N GLU A 266 42.93 -6.89 -13.80
CA GLU A 266 42.84 -6.91 -12.33
C GLU A 266 41.64 -6.10 -11.82
N ARG A 267 41.37 -4.93 -12.42
CA ARG A 267 40.19 -4.13 -12.06
C ARG A 267 38.88 -4.83 -12.42
N VAL A 268 38.83 -5.52 -13.56
CA VAL A 268 37.67 -6.33 -13.96
C VAL A 268 37.46 -7.46 -12.96
N ARG A 269 38.53 -8.17 -12.56
CA ARG A 269 38.44 -9.26 -11.58
C ARG A 269 37.87 -8.80 -10.24
N ILE A 270 38.37 -7.68 -9.69
CA ILE A 270 37.84 -7.10 -8.45
C ILE A 270 36.37 -6.70 -8.60
N SER A 271 36.01 -6.11 -9.75
CA SER A 271 34.62 -5.72 -10.02
C SER A 271 33.69 -6.94 -10.17
N GLU A 272 34.16 -8.02 -10.78
CA GLU A 272 33.40 -9.27 -10.91
C GLU A 272 33.19 -9.96 -9.57
N GLU A 273 34.22 -9.98 -8.73
CA GLU A 273 34.12 -10.55 -7.38
C GLU A 273 33.15 -9.74 -6.50
N GLY A 274 33.17 -8.41 -6.61
CA GLY A 274 32.18 -7.54 -5.98
C GLY A 274 30.76 -7.80 -6.47
N LYS A 275 30.57 -8.02 -7.78
CA LYS A 275 29.26 -8.40 -8.35
C LYS A 275 28.76 -9.75 -7.81
N ARG A 276 29.62 -10.77 -7.74
CA ARG A 276 29.24 -12.09 -7.21
C ARG A 276 28.79 -12.03 -5.75
N LYS A 277 29.47 -11.24 -4.91
CA LYS A 277 29.05 -11.03 -3.52
C LYS A 277 27.68 -10.33 -3.43
N ALA A 278 27.51 -9.25 -4.19
CA ALA A 278 26.23 -8.53 -4.21
C ALA A 278 25.08 -9.41 -4.72
N GLU A 279 25.34 -10.29 -5.69
CA GLU A 279 24.35 -11.23 -6.23
C GLU A 279 23.94 -12.29 -5.21
N GLU A 280 24.90 -12.84 -4.44
CA GLU A 280 24.59 -13.77 -3.36
C GLU A 280 23.83 -13.09 -2.20
N GLU A 281 24.22 -11.89 -1.80
CA GLU A 281 23.50 -11.10 -0.79
C GLU A 281 22.06 -10.81 -1.23
N ASN A 282 21.87 -10.47 -2.51
CA ASN A 282 20.54 -10.23 -3.07
C ASN A 282 19.70 -11.52 -3.11
N ARG A 283 20.33 -12.67 -3.38
CA ARG A 283 19.66 -13.99 -3.36
C ARG A 283 19.20 -14.36 -1.95
N VAL A 284 20.02 -14.13 -0.94
CA VAL A 284 19.65 -14.33 0.47
C VAL A 284 18.53 -13.38 0.89
N ALA A 285 18.60 -12.10 0.51
CA ALA A 285 17.55 -11.13 0.80
C ALA A 285 16.20 -11.53 0.17
N GLN A 286 16.20 -11.97 -1.09
CA GLN A 286 15.00 -12.48 -1.77
C GLN A 286 14.41 -13.69 -1.05
N GLN A 287 15.25 -14.61 -0.57
CA GLN A 287 14.80 -15.79 0.16
C GLN A 287 14.18 -15.44 1.52
N LEU A 288 14.71 -14.41 2.19
CA LEU A 288 14.15 -13.88 3.44
C LEU A 288 12.79 -13.21 3.22
N VAL A 289 12.62 -12.46 2.12
CA VAL A 289 11.34 -11.85 1.75
C VAL A 289 10.28 -12.93 1.54
N ILE A 290 10.59 -14.00 0.79
CA ILE A 290 9.68 -15.12 0.56
C ILE A 290 9.27 -15.78 1.89
N LEU A 291 10.22 -15.96 2.83
CA LEU A 291 9.95 -16.54 4.14
C LEU A 291 9.04 -15.65 5.00
N LEU A 292 9.23 -14.33 4.95
CA LEU A 292 8.39 -13.36 5.66
C LEU A 292 6.98 -13.32 5.08
N GLU A 293 6.84 -13.28 3.75
CA GLU A 293 5.53 -13.31 3.07
C GLU A 293 4.76 -14.61 3.35
N THR A 294 5.45 -15.76 3.45
CA THR A 294 4.81 -17.02 3.85
C THR A 294 4.38 -16.99 5.31
N GLY A 295 5.22 -16.47 6.21
CA GLY A 295 4.88 -16.31 7.62
C GLY A 295 3.68 -15.38 7.85
N GLU A 296 3.59 -14.29 7.08
CA GLU A 296 2.46 -13.35 7.11
C GLU A 296 1.16 -14.02 6.67
N LYS A 297 1.17 -14.73 5.53
CA LYS A 297 0.00 -15.49 5.04
C LYS A 297 -0.47 -16.56 6.04
N GLU A 298 0.44 -17.28 6.68
CA GLU A 298 0.08 -18.24 7.72
C GLU A 298 -0.49 -17.57 8.97
N ALA A 299 -0.01 -16.38 9.34
CA ALA A 299 -0.55 -15.61 10.45
C ALA A 299 -1.97 -15.08 10.14
N GLU A 300 -2.20 -14.55 8.94
CA GLU A 300 -3.51 -14.10 8.46
C GLU A 300 -4.53 -15.26 8.43
N GLU A 301 -4.14 -16.42 7.90
CA GLU A 301 -5.03 -17.60 7.86
C GLU A 301 -5.38 -18.08 9.28
N ARG A 302 -4.41 -18.10 10.21
CA ARG A 302 -4.66 -18.42 11.63
C ARG A 302 -5.62 -17.42 12.27
N ALA A 303 -5.47 -16.12 11.99
CA ALA A 303 -6.36 -15.09 12.49
C ALA A 303 -7.78 -15.28 11.94
N ARG A 304 -7.94 -15.56 10.64
CA ARG A 304 -9.25 -15.83 10.01
C ARG A 304 -9.96 -17.02 10.64
N ILE A 305 -9.25 -18.13 10.86
CA ILE A 305 -9.80 -19.33 11.52
C ILE A 305 -10.24 -19.02 12.96
N ALA A 306 -9.47 -18.20 13.69
CA ALA A 306 -9.83 -17.79 15.04
C ALA A 306 -11.09 -16.91 15.06
N GLU A 307 -11.20 -15.95 14.15
CA GLU A 307 -12.39 -15.09 14.00
C GLU A 307 -13.64 -15.88 13.61
N GLU A 308 -13.52 -16.84 12.69
CA GLU A 308 -14.63 -17.71 12.30
C GLU A 308 -15.10 -18.55 13.50
N LYS A 309 -14.16 -19.08 14.30
CA LYS A 309 -14.48 -19.83 15.52
C LYS A 309 -15.18 -18.97 16.57
N VAL A 310 -14.72 -17.73 16.78
CA VAL A 310 -15.39 -16.76 17.67
C VAL A 310 -16.81 -16.47 17.19
N THR A 311 -16.98 -16.20 15.89
CA THR A 311 -18.29 -15.94 15.28
C THR A 311 -19.23 -17.13 15.43
N ARG A 312 -18.74 -18.35 15.22
CA ARG A 312 -19.51 -19.58 15.39
C ARG A 312 -19.95 -19.79 16.83
N LEU A 313 -19.07 -19.56 17.80
CA LEU A 313 -19.40 -19.61 19.23
C LEU A 313 -20.41 -18.51 19.62
N GLN A 314 -20.31 -17.33 19.02
CA GLN A 314 -21.26 -16.24 19.21
C GLN A 314 -22.65 -16.63 18.71
N ILE A 315 -22.75 -17.18 17.50
CA ILE A 315 -24.00 -17.66 16.89
C ILE A 315 -24.57 -18.82 17.70
N GLU A 316 -23.74 -19.75 18.16
CA GLU A 316 -24.19 -20.91 18.95
C GLU A 316 -24.72 -20.47 20.32
N LYS A 317 -24.06 -19.50 20.96
CA LYS A 317 -24.54 -18.84 22.19
C LYS A 317 -25.83 -18.07 21.96
N GLU A 318 -25.96 -17.37 20.84
CA GLU A 318 -27.16 -16.62 20.46
C GLU A 318 -28.31 -17.56 20.09
N THR A 319 -28.03 -18.70 19.47
CA THR A 319 -29.01 -19.76 19.17
C THR A 319 -29.46 -20.46 20.45
N GLN A 320 -28.55 -20.75 21.39
CA GLN A 320 -28.91 -21.26 22.72
C GLN A 320 -29.74 -20.24 23.50
N LEU A 321 -29.37 -18.95 23.44
CA LEU A 321 -30.16 -17.87 24.01
C LEU A 321 -31.55 -17.78 23.36
N ASN A 322 -31.66 -17.88 22.04
CA ASN A 322 -32.92 -17.88 21.29
C ASN A 322 -33.80 -19.11 21.57
N ASN A 323 -33.19 -20.25 21.87
CA ASN A 323 -33.90 -21.45 22.32
C ASN A 323 -34.36 -21.32 23.79
N LEU A 324 -33.63 -20.57 24.63
CA LEU A 324 -34.08 -20.15 25.96
C LEU A 324 -35.19 -19.06 25.90
N ILE A 325 -35.29 -18.30 24.81
CA ILE A 325 -36.32 -17.27 24.57
C ILE A 325 -37.72 -17.86 24.29
N HIS A 326 -37.82 -19.12 23.86
CA HIS A 326 -39.09 -19.79 23.56
C HIS A 326 -39.61 -20.66 24.72
N GLN A 327 -39.69 -20.09 25.93
CA GLN A 327 -40.62 -20.61 26.94
C GLN A 327 -42.00 -19.99 26.73
N PRO A 328 -43.03 -20.75 26.35
CA PRO A 328 -44.37 -20.22 26.19
C PRO A 328 -45.01 -19.99 27.57
N GLY A 329 -45.32 -18.73 27.93
CA GLY A 329 -46.19 -18.49 29.09
C GLY A 329 -46.08 -17.17 29.89
N GLN A 330 -45.38 -16.13 29.45
CA GLN A 330 -45.39 -14.85 30.19
C GLN A 330 -45.85 -13.67 29.32
N SER A 331 -46.92 -13.02 29.77
CA SER A 331 -47.39 -11.73 29.28
C SER A 331 -46.34 -10.66 29.61
N VAL A 332 -45.38 -10.44 28.71
CA VAL A 332 -44.30 -9.46 28.90
C VAL A 332 -44.74 -8.12 28.30
N ILE A 333 -44.81 -7.07 29.13
CA ILE A 333 -44.99 -5.69 28.68
C ILE A 333 -43.92 -5.39 27.63
N THR A 334 -44.36 -5.00 26.43
CA THR A 334 -43.49 -4.75 25.28
C THR A 334 -42.72 -3.44 25.45
N LEU A 335 -41.61 -3.29 24.73
CA LEU A 335 -40.83 -2.05 24.71
C LEU A 335 -41.67 -0.81 24.38
N ASN A 336 -42.60 -0.92 23.41
CA ASN A 336 -43.49 0.18 23.06
C ASN A 336 -44.44 0.55 24.20
N GLN A 337 -44.98 -0.43 24.93
CA GLN A 337 -45.81 -0.17 26.10
C GLN A 337 -45.02 0.53 27.21
N TRP A 338 -43.78 0.09 27.50
CA TRP A 338 -42.90 0.79 28.43
C TRP A 338 -42.61 2.22 28.00
N THR A 339 -42.49 2.46 26.70
CA THR A 339 -42.23 3.79 26.14
C THR A 339 -43.40 4.75 26.36
N GLU A 340 -44.64 4.29 26.19
CA GLU A 340 -45.82 5.12 26.47
C GLU A 340 -45.97 5.39 27.98
N LEU A 341 -45.75 4.38 28.84
CA LEU A 341 -45.75 4.57 30.30
C LEU A 341 -44.70 5.58 30.75
N ALA A 342 -43.48 5.50 30.21
CA ALA A 342 -42.41 6.46 30.52
C ALA A 342 -42.75 7.90 30.08
N LYS A 343 -43.48 8.07 28.97
CA LYS A 343 -43.96 9.40 28.53
C LYS A 343 -45.00 9.96 29.50
N GLU A 344 -45.91 9.11 29.99
CA GLU A 344 -46.91 9.52 30.98
C GLU A 344 -46.25 9.97 32.29
N MET A 345 -45.24 9.25 32.76
CA MET A 345 -44.52 9.60 34.00
C MET A 345 -43.73 10.91 33.91
N LYS A 346 -43.35 11.35 32.71
CA LYS A 346 -42.57 12.59 32.49
C LYS A 346 -43.44 13.83 32.32
N LYS A 347 -44.77 13.72 32.46
CA LYS A 347 -45.65 14.88 32.41
C LYS A 347 -45.29 15.84 33.56
N PRO A 348 -45.05 17.14 33.26
CA PRO A 348 -44.82 18.13 34.31
C PRO A 348 -46.11 18.35 35.10
N PHE A 349 -45.97 18.86 36.32
CA PHE A 349 -47.09 19.33 37.11
C PHE A 349 -47.95 20.33 36.34
N GLY A 350 -49.26 20.25 36.59
CA GLY A 350 -50.31 21.03 35.96
C GLY A 350 -50.43 22.45 36.49
N LYS A 351 -51.55 23.10 36.16
CA LYS A 351 -51.83 24.48 36.60
C LYS A 351 -52.49 24.55 37.98
N ASP A 352 -53.05 23.44 38.46
CA ASP A 352 -53.75 23.35 39.73
C ASP A 352 -53.45 22.03 40.48
N GLU A 353 -53.83 22.00 41.77
CA GLU A 353 -53.55 20.87 42.65
C GLU A 353 -54.30 19.59 42.25
N GLN A 354 -55.44 19.71 41.57
CA GLN A 354 -56.21 18.55 41.13
C GLN A 354 -55.50 17.86 39.96
N GLU A 355 -54.98 18.63 39.01
CA GLU A 355 -54.16 18.12 37.91
C GLU A 355 -52.86 17.50 38.43
N ASN A 356 -52.20 18.14 39.42
CA ASN A 356 -51.00 17.59 40.06
C ASN A 356 -51.29 16.24 40.72
N LYS A 357 -52.39 16.14 41.47
CA LYS A 357 -52.78 14.89 42.12
C LYS A 357 -53.06 13.77 41.12
N GLN A 358 -53.69 14.07 39.98
CA GLN A 358 -53.89 13.06 38.93
C GLN A 358 -52.57 12.57 38.32
N ILE A 359 -51.57 13.45 38.20
CA ILE A 359 -50.24 13.07 37.74
C ILE A 359 -49.54 12.21 38.79
N GLU A 360 -49.62 12.59 40.07
CA GLU A 360 -49.09 11.83 41.22
C GLU A 360 -49.69 10.41 41.23
N ASP A 361 -51.02 10.29 41.32
CA ASP A 361 -51.75 9.02 41.36
C ASP A 361 -51.36 8.13 40.15
N ARG A 362 -51.25 8.72 38.95
CA ARG A 362 -50.89 7.97 37.75
C ARG A 362 -49.45 7.47 37.76
N VAL A 363 -48.51 8.27 38.26
CA VAL A 363 -47.12 7.85 38.39
C VAL A 363 -46.99 6.73 39.43
N GLU A 364 -47.73 6.83 40.53
CA GLU A 364 -47.76 5.80 41.58
C GLU A 364 -48.28 4.46 41.02
N ASP A 365 -49.40 4.47 40.28
CA ASP A 365 -49.93 3.27 39.58
C ASP A 365 -48.88 2.60 38.68
N ILE A 366 -48.11 3.41 37.94
CA ILE A 366 -47.07 2.89 37.04
C ILE A 366 -45.89 2.33 37.86
N CYS A 367 -45.52 2.96 38.98
CA CYS A 367 -44.48 2.48 39.88
C CYS A 367 -44.87 1.14 40.54
N GLU A 368 -46.13 0.98 40.94
CA GLU A 368 -46.67 -0.29 41.43
C GLU A 368 -46.62 -1.36 40.35
N MET A 369 -47.04 -1.04 39.11
CA MET A 369 -46.94 -1.96 37.98
C MET A 369 -45.50 -2.42 37.71
N ILE A 370 -44.52 -1.51 37.78
CA ILE A 370 -43.09 -1.84 37.65
C ILE A 370 -42.65 -2.79 38.77
N SER A 371 -43.08 -2.50 39.99
CA SER A 371 -42.76 -3.31 41.18
C SER A 371 -43.33 -4.72 41.03
N ASP A 372 -44.62 -4.86 40.73
CA ASP A 372 -45.28 -6.15 40.48
C ASP A 372 -44.61 -6.93 39.33
N THR A 373 -44.13 -6.21 38.32
CA THR A 373 -43.45 -6.83 37.17
C THR A 373 -42.12 -7.45 37.56
N PHE A 374 -41.32 -6.80 38.41
CA PHE A 374 -39.92 -7.19 38.67
C PHE A 374 -39.63 -7.71 40.08
N GLU A 375 -40.56 -7.56 41.02
CA GLU A 375 -40.39 -8.00 42.40
C GLU A 375 -40.10 -9.50 42.45
N ASN A 376 -39.01 -9.87 43.14
CA ASN A 376 -38.55 -11.25 43.35
C ASN A 376 -38.37 -12.08 42.06
N LYS A 377 -38.23 -11.42 40.90
CA LYS A 377 -38.09 -12.06 39.59
C LYS A 377 -36.71 -11.79 38.99
N LYS A 378 -36.09 -12.82 38.40
CA LYS A 378 -34.88 -12.67 37.57
C LYS A 378 -35.27 -12.42 36.12
N ASP A 379 -35.82 -11.25 35.83
CA ASP A 379 -36.24 -10.84 34.49
C ASP A 379 -35.37 -9.71 33.93
N ASP A 380 -34.12 -10.04 33.60
CA ASP A 380 -33.19 -9.07 33.00
C ASP A 380 -33.69 -8.56 31.64
N ARG A 381 -34.48 -9.36 30.90
CA ARG A 381 -35.04 -8.94 29.61
C ARG A 381 -36.10 -7.86 29.81
N GLY A 382 -37.06 -8.08 30.70
CA GLY A 382 -38.09 -7.10 31.03
C GLY A 382 -37.46 -5.83 31.60
N ARG A 383 -36.47 -5.95 32.49
CA ARG A 383 -35.73 -4.78 33.00
C ARG A 383 -35.05 -4.02 31.88
N LYS A 384 -34.32 -4.70 31.00
CA LYS A 384 -33.69 -4.08 29.84
C LYS A 384 -34.72 -3.34 28.97
N ASN A 385 -35.85 -3.98 28.66
CA ASN A 385 -36.92 -3.36 27.88
C ASN A 385 -37.51 -2.13 28.59
N SER A 386 -37.74 -2.18 29.90
CA SER A 386 -38.27 -1.05 30.67
C SER A 386 -37.29 0.14 30.69
N ILE A 387 -35.99 -0.13 30.87
CA ILE A 387 -34.94 0.89 30.87
C ILE A 387 -34.76 1.47 29.47
N GLN A 388 -34.76 0.64 28.43
CA GLN A 388 -34.71 1.12 27.03
C GLN A 388 -35.97 1.89 26.63
N GLY A 389 -37.12 1.55 27.22
CA GLY A 389 -38.37 2.29 27.08
C GLY A 389 -38.37 3.64 27.81
N GLY A 390 -37.36 3.95 28.61
CA GLY A 390 -37.19 5.26 29.25
C GLY A 390 -37.76 5.37 30.66
N ILE A 391 -38.13 4.25 31.30
CA ILE A 391 -38.66 4.23 32.67
C ILE A 391 -37.62 4.72 33.68
N ALA A 392 -36.37 4.30 33.53
CA ALA A 392 -35.29 4.75 34.42
C ALA A 392 -35.13 6.28 34.34
N GLU A 393 -35.09 6.85 33.14
CA GLU A 393 -35.03 8.30 32.92
C GLU A 393 -36.27 9.03 33.48
N ALA A 394 -37.45 8.42 33.45
CA ALA A 394 -38.66 8.99 34.02
C ALA A 394 -38.58 9.06 35.56
N LEU A 395 -38.15 7.98 36.21
CA LEU A 395 -37.93 7.94 37.66
C LEU A 395 -36.82 8.91 38.08
N ILE A 396 -35.71 8.97 37.34
CA ILE A 396 -34.62 9.94 37.60
C ILE A 396 -35.13 11.38 37.46
N PHE A 397 -35.97 11.65 36.46
CA PHE A 397 -36.62 12.95 36.30
C PHE A 397 -37.46 13.30 37.53
N ILE A 398 -38.32 12.39 38.00
CA ILE A 398 -39.13 12.56 39.22
C ILE A 398 -38.23 12.87 40.42
N PHE A 399 -37.20 12.05 40.66
CA PHE A 399 -36.27 12.24 41.79
C PHE A 399 -35.53 13.57 41.74
N THR A 400 -35.30 14.12 40.54
CA THR A 400 -34.57 15.37 40.37
C THR A 400 -35.47 16.59 40.41
N GLN A 401 -36.69 16.49 39.90
CA GLN A 401 -37.55 17.65 39.60
C GLN A 401 -38.74 17.83 40.55
N TRP A 402 -39.31 16.75 41.10
CA TRP A 402 -40.47 16.87 41.99
C TRP A 402 -40.08 17.45 43.36
N PRO A 403 -40.95 18.21 44.05
CA PRO A 403 -40.77 18.52 45.46
C PRO A 403 -40.55 17.23 46.27
N LEU A 404 -39.63 17.25 47.26
CA LEU A 404 -39.27 16.04 47.99
C LEU A 404 -40.48 15.42 48.71
N ASP A 405 -41.35 16.24 49.28
CA ASP A 405 -42.58 15.84 49.98
C ASP A 405 -43.62 15.17 49.08
N LYS A 406 -43.48 15.28 47.75
CA LYS A 406 -44.31 14.59 46.76
C LYS A 406 -43.72 13.26 46.27
N ILE A 407 -42.50 12.91 46.70
CA ILE A 407 -41.88 11.64 46.33
C ILE A 407 -42.26 10.59 47.37
N ALA A 408 -43.24 9.75 47.05
CA ALA A 408 -43.63 8.61 47.87
C ALA A 408 -42.68 7.40 47.72
N GLU A 409 -42.75 6.47 48.67
CA GLU A 409 -41.91 5.26 48.75
C GLU A 409 -42.03 4.37 47.49
N VAL A 410 -43.20 4.33 46.86
CA VAL A 410 -43.45 3.54 45.64
C VAL A 410 -42.51 3.93 44.49
N HIS A 411 -42.14 5.21 44.38
CA HIS A 411 -41.27 5.71 43.32
C HIS A 411 -39.87 5.10 43.40
N ILE A 412 -39.27 5.14 44.59
CA ILE A 412 -37.91 4.62 44.78
C ILE A 412 -37.88 3.08 44.86
N LYS A 413 -38.95 2.44 45.32
CA LYS A 413 -39.12 0.99 45.21
C LYS A 413 -39.11 0.52 43.77
N ALA A 414 -39.87 1.17 42.89
CA ALA A 414 -39.88 0.86 41.47
C ALA A 414 -38.47 0.94 40.86
N PHE A 415 -37.71 2.00 41.19
CA PHE A 415 -36.32 2.12 40.75
C PHE A 415 -35.42 1.03 41.35
N SER A 416 -35.60 0.70 42.63
CA SER A 416 -34.83 -0.33 43.32
C SER A 416 -35.03 -1.71 42.69
N HIS A 417 -36.24 -2.04 42.22
CA HIS A 417 -36.50 -3.28 41.48
C HIS A 417 -35.81 -3.35 40.10
N LEU A 418 -35.42 -2.20 39.52
CA LEU A 418 -34.57 -2.17 38.33
C LEU A 418 -33.10 -2.46 38.64
N THR A 419 -32.66 -2.24 39.89
CA THR A 419 -31.27 -2.48 40.33
C THR A 419 -31.09 -3.85 40.99
N LEU A 420 -32.06 -4.30 41.80
CA LEU A 420 -32.00 -5.52 42.59
C LEU A 420 -32.12 -6.76 41.69
N GLN A 421 -31.35 -7.81 42.02
CA GLN A 421 -31.36 -9.09 41.31
C GLN A 421 -31.13 -8.98 39.79
N SER A 422 -30.44 -7.91 39.38
CA SER A 422 -30.17 -7.60 37.98
C SER A 422 -28.76 -8.02 37.58
N GLY A 423 -28.61 -8.54 36.36
CA GLY A 423 -27.30 -8.80 35.78
C GLY A 423 -26.46 -7.52 35.63
N TYR A 424 -25.12 -7.66 35.63
CA TYR A 424 -24.19 -6.52 35.52
C TYR A 424 -24.48 -5.61 34.30
N GLN A 425 -24.97 -6.18 33.20
CA GLN A 425 -25.35 -5.43 31.98
C GLN A 425 -26.49 -4.43 32.23
N ILE A 426 -27.44 -4.78 33.10
CA ILE A 426 -28.56 -3.90 33.48
C ILE A 426 -28.04 -2.74 34.33
N LEU A 427 -27.11 -3.01 35.24
CA LEU A 427 -26.51 -1.99 36.10
C LEU A 427 -25.67 -0.98 35.28
N ILE A 428 -24.92 -1.46 34.28
CA ILE A 428 -24.20 -0.60 33.32
C ILE A 428 -25.19 0.27 32.54
N LEU A 429 -26.27 -0.32 32.03
CA LEU A 429 -27.31 0.41 31.30
C LEU A 429 -27.99 1.48 32.19
N LEU A 430 -28.23 1.19 33.47
CA LEU A 430 -28.76 2.16 34.43
C LEU A 430 -27.78 3.30 34.69
N PHE A 431 -26.48 3.01 34.80
CA PHE A 431 -25.45 4.04 34.96
C PHE A 431 -25.43 5.01 33.77
N GLU A 432 -25.58 4.52 32.53
CA GLU A 432 -25.67 5.36 31.33
C GLU A 432 -26.81 6.38 31.40
N LYS A 433 -27.86 6.10 32.20
CA LYS A 433 -28.99 7.02 32.42
C LYS A 433 -28.69 8.16 33.40
N LYS A 434 -27.46 8.23 33.92
CA LYS A 434 -26.98 9.25 34.87
C LYS A 434 -27.84 9.34 36.15
N PRO A 435 -28.01 8.23 36.88
CA PRO A 435 -29.00 8.14 37.96
C PRO A 435 -28.61 8.88 39.24
N PHE A 436 -27.32 9.18 39.43
CA PHE A 436 -26.81 9.63 40.72
C PHE A 436 -27.34 10.99 41.17
N ALA A 437 -27.58 11.95 40.27
CA ALA A 437 -28.07 13.27 40.68
C ALA A 437 -29.43 13.18 41.41
N GLY A 438 -30.38 12.42 40.85
CA GLY A 438 -31.68 12.16 41.45
C GLY A 438 -31.57 11.33 42.74
N LEU A 439 -30.83 10.22 42.70
CA LEU A 439 -30.67 9.34 43.88
C LEU A 439 -29.98 10.04 45.06
N LEU A 440 -28.95 10.85 44.79
CA LEU A 440 -28.24 11.61 45.83
C LEU A 440 -29.14 12.68 46.47
N ARG A 441 -30.09 13.26 45.71
CA ARG A 441 -31.08 14.21 46.25
C ARG A 441 -32.01 13.55 47.26
N LEU A 442 -32.38 12.28 47.04
CA LEU A 442 -33.23 11.51 47.95
C LEU A 442 -32.58 11.19 49.30
N LEU A 443 -31.26 11.29 49.44
CA LEU A 443 -30.59 11.08 50.73
C LEU A 443 -30.99 12.13 51.78
N ASN A 444 -31.51 13.28 51.34
CA ASN A 444 -32.04 14.35 52.18
C ASN A 444 -33.55 14.26 52.45
N HIS A 445 -34.19 13.16 52.02
CA HIS A 445 -35.60 12.93 52.30
C HIS A 445 -35.84 12.75 53.82
N THR A 446 -37.07 13.00 54.28
CA THR A 446 -37.46 12.82 55.70
C THR A 446 -37.75 11.35 55.99
N GLU A 447 -38.39 10.65 55.06
CA GLU A 447 -38.75 9.24 55.18
C GLU A 447 -37.56 8.30 55.04
N ARG A 448 -37.34 7.50 56.08
CA ARG A 448 -36.20 6.58 56.20
C ARG A 448 -36.16 5.48 55.13
N PHE A 449 -37.31 4.99 54.69
CA PHE A 449 -37.38 3.95 53.66
C PHE A 449 -36.88 4.49 52.32
N ILE A 450 -37.26 5.73 51.97
CA ILE A 450 -36.80 6.36 50.73
C ILE A 450 -35.29 6.54 50.71
N ILE A 451 -34.73 7.01 51.82
CA ILE A 451 -33.28 7.18 51.98
C ILE A 451 -32.56 5.84 51.84
N SER A 452 -33.11 4.78 52.45
CA SER A 452 -32.53 3.44 52.47
C SER A 452 -32.49 2.81 51.08
N ASP A 453 -33.59 2.89 50.34
CA ASP A 453 -33.69 2.35 48.99
C ASP A 453 -32.85 3.16 47.99
N ALA A 454 -32.73 4.48 48.19
CA ALA A 454 -31.85 5.33 47.41
C ALA A 454 -30.37 4.96 47.59
N ILE A 455 -29.89 4.82 48.83
CA ILE A 455 -28.48 4.44 49.07
C ILE A 455 -28.19 3.00 48.62
N CYS A 456 -29.15 2.08 48.76
CA CYS A 456 -29.03 0.73 48.21
C CYS A 456 -28.93 0.74 46.68
N SER A 457 -29.79 1.51 46.02
CA SER A 457 -29.76 1.64 44.55
C SER A 457 -28.43 2.21 44.06
N ILE A 458 -27.87 3.21 44.76
CA ILE A 458 -26.52 3.73 44.48
C ILE A 458 -25.50 2.60 44.62
N TYR A 459 -25.50 1.86 45.74
CA TYR A 459 -24.57 0.76 45.96
C TYR A 459 -24.65 -0.30 44.86
N ASN A 460 -25.86 -0.73 44.49
CA ASN A 460 -26.08 -1.73 43.44
C ASN A 460 -25.47 -1.27 42.11
N ILE A 461 -25.72 -0.03 41.69
CA ILE A 461 -25.15 0.53 40.46
C ILE A 461 -23.62 0.57 40.54
N LEU A 462 -23.04 0.97 41.68
CA LEU A 462 -21.58 0.96 41.89
C LEU A 462 -20.99 -0.43 41.67
N THR A 463 -21.62 -1.48 42.17
CA THR A 463 -21.12 -2.86 42.01
C THR A 463 -21.20 -3.39 40.58
N GLY A 464 -21.99 -2.77 39.69
CA GLY A 464 -22.15 -3.20 38.29
C GLY A 464 -20.86 -3.23 37.47
N CYS A 465 -19.88 -2.40 37.83
CA CYS A 465 -18.57 -2.33 37.15
C CYS A 465 -17.50 -3.31 37.67
N TYR A 466 -17.84 -4.16 38.63
CA TYR A 466 -16.87 -5.05 39.27
C TYR A 466 -16.22 -6.04 38.27
N PHE A 467 -16.94 -6.45 37.22
CA PHE A 467 -16.47 -7.41 36.22
C PHE A 467 -15.85 -6.77 34.97
N THR A 468 -15.95 -5.46 34.81
CA THR A 468 -15.51 -4.74 33.59
C THR A 468 -14.19 -3.99 33.78
N THR A 469 -13.69 -3.89 35.01
CA THR A 469 -12.48 -3.11 35.33
C THR A 469 -11.31 -3.98 35.72
N GLN A 470 -10.11 -3.55 35.33
CA GLN A 470 -8.90 -4.22 35.80
C GLN A 470 -8.74 -4.02 37.31
N ILE A 471 -8.01 -4.95 37.94
CA ILE A 471 -7.78 -4.99 39.38
C ILE A 471 -7.10 -3.69 39.88
N GLN A 472 -6.22 -3.08 39.08
CA GLN A 472 -5.44 -1.90 39.49
C GLN A 472 -6.10 -0.55 39.20
N GLU A 473 -7.21 -0.53 38.46
CA GLU A 473 -7.87 0.71 38.04
C GLU A 473 -8.80 1.27 39.11
N PHE A 474 -8.87 2.60 39.16
CA PHE A 474 -9.84 3.37 39.94
C PHE A 474 -11.28 2.97 39.60
N HIS A 475 -12.23 3.25 40.50
CA HIS A 475 -13.63 2.94 40.26
C HIS A 475 -14.21 3.79 39.10
N PRO A 476 -14.82 3.22 38.04
CA PRO A 476 -15.28 3.97 36.86
C PRO A 476 -16.35 5.02 37.16
N HIS A 477 -17.09 4.81 38.25
CA HIS A 477 -18.16 5.70 38.70
C HIS A 477 -17.69 6.75 39.71
N TYR A 478 -16.41 6.79 40.08
CA TYR A 478 -15.88 7.73 41.08
C TYR A 478 -16.12 9.19 40.67
N SER A 479 -15.68 9.57 39.47
CA SER A 479 -15.81 10.94 38.96
C SER A 479 -17.27 11.40 38.92
N ALA A 480 -18.18 10.56 38.42
CA ALA A 480 -19.60 10.87 38.31
C ALA A 480 -20.26 11.19 39.66
N ILE A 481 -19.87 10.50 40.74
CA ILE A 481 -20.37 10.78 42.10
C ILE A 481 -19.65 12.00 42.70
N ALA A 482 -18.33 12.09 42.55
CA ALA A 482 -17.53 13.19 43.10
C ALA A 482 -17.96 14.56 42.53
N GLU A 483 -18.19 14.65 41.21
CA GLU A 483 -18.64 15.89 40.53
C GLU A 483 -20.00 16.40 41.05
N SER A 484 -20.81 15.53 41.64
CA SER A 484 -22.14 15.87 42.19
C SER A 484 -22.10 16.19 43.70
N GLY A 485 -20.91 16.27 44.31
CA GLY A 485 -20.72 16.34 45.75
C GLY A 485 -21.30 15.12 46.47
N GLY A 486 -21.31 13.97 45.79
CA GLY A 486 -22.00 12.77 46.27
C GLY A 486 -21.25 12.05 47.38
N ILE A 487 -19.92 12.15 47.43
CA ILE A 487 -19.10 11.52 48.48
C ILE A 487 -19.45 12.12 49.83
N GLU A 488 -19.50 13.45 49.92
CA GLU A 488 -19.83 14.20 51.13
C GLU A 488 -21.25 13.90 51.59
N LYS A 489 -22.22 13.84 50.67
CA LYS A 489 -23.63 13.50 50.98
C LYS A 489 -23.78 12.09 51.52
N ILE A 490 -23.07 11.12 50.95
CA ILE A 490 -23.09 9.73 51.45
C ILE A 490 -22.44 9.66 52.83
N PHE A 491 -21.36 10.40 53.06
CA PHE A 491 -20.70 10.44 54.36
C PHE A 491 -21.56 11.14 55.43
N GLU A 492 -22.25 12.23 55.06
CA GLU A 492 -23.25 12.87 55.93
C GLU A 492 -24.36 11.89 56.32
N LEU A 493 -24.88 11.11 55.37
CA LEU A 493 -25.87 10.06 55.65
C LEU A 493 -25.33 8.98 56.60
N PHE A 494 -24.08 8.54 56.39
CA PHE A 494 -23.42 7.62 57.30
C PHE A 494 -23.40 8.16 58.74
N ASN A 495 -23.06 9.44 58.91
CA ASN A 495 -23.00 10.11 60.21
C ASN A 495 -24.37 10.35 60.84
N ARG A 496 -25.41 10.62 60.04
CA ARG A 496 -26.80 10.73 60.51
C ARG A 496 -27.31 9.43 61.15
N ASN A 497 -26.74 8.27 60.78
CA ASN A 497 -27.00 6.96 61.40
C ASN A 497 -28.50 6.65 61.59
N LEU A 498 -29.33 6.96 60.58
CA LEU A 498 -30.79 6.81 60.65
C LEU A 498 -31.23 5.36 60.78
N SER A 499 -30.40 4.43 60.30
CA SER A 499 -30.63 3.00 60.35
C SER A 499 -29.33 2.22 60.18
N LYS A 500 -29.29 0.99 60.70
CA LYS A 500 -28.20 0.05 60.39
C LYS A 500 -28.04 -0.12 58.89
N TYR A 501 -29.15 -0.34 58.18
CA TYR A 501 -29.14 -0.59 56.73
C TYR A 501 -28.57 0.57 55.92
N SER A 502 -29.03 1.80 56.14
CA SER A 502 -28.55 2.99 55.45
C SER A 502 -27.10 3.31 55.82
N LYS A 503 -26.71 3.11 57.08
CA LYS A 503 -25.32 3.31 57.53
C LYS A 503 -24.38 2.29 56.89
N ASP A 504 -24.75 1.01 56.89
CA ASP A 504 -23.98 -0.06 56.25
C ASP A 504 -23.81 0.23 54.76
N ASN A 505 -24.90 0.49 54.02
CA ASN A 505 -24.83 0.81 52.59
C ASN A 505 -24.03 2.09 52.31
N SER A 506 -24.08 3.11 53.17
CA SER A 506 -23.25 4.31 53.02
C SER A 506 -21.75 4.00 53.13
N ALA A 507 -21.37 3.17 54.11
CA ALA A 507 -19.99 2.71 54.26
C ALA A 507 -19.54 1.84 53.07
N LEU A 508 -20.41 0.95 52.60
CA LEU A 508 -20.14 0.12 51.43
C LEU A 508 -19.98 0.96 50.14
N CYS A 509 -20.81 1.98 49.95
CA CYS A 509 -20.70 2.94 48.84
C CYS A 509 -19.35 3.67 48.85
N ILE A 510 -18.98 4.29 49.98
CA ILE A 510 -17.71 5.04 50.08
C ILE A 510 -16.53 4.09 49.89
N GLY A 511 -16.51 2.95 50.57
CA GLY A 511 -15.43 1.98 50.42
C GLY A 511 -15.28 1.46 48.99
N THR A 512 -16.40 1.25 48.28
CA THR A 512 -16.39 0.84 46.86
C THR A 512 -15.83 1.93 45.95
N LEU A 513 -16.21 3.20 46.17
CA LEU A 513 -15.74 4.34 45.38
C LEU A 513 -14.22 4.52 45.49
N PHE A 514 -13.68 4.39 46.70
CA PHE A 514 -12.24 4.56 46.97
C PHE A 514 -11.40 3.31 46.68
N LYS A 515 -11.87 2.39 45.83
CA LYS A 515 -11.05 1.30 45.28
C LYS A 515 -9.72 1.86 44.76
N THR A 516 -8.60 1.34 45.27
CA THR A 516 -7.21 1.77 45.00
C THR A 516 -6.89 3.26 45.25
N HIS A 517 -7.83 4.06 45.74
CA HIS A 517 -7.67 5.49 45.99
C HIS A 517 -7.52 5.76 47.50
N GLU A 518 -6.66 6.71 47.87
CA GLU A 518 -6.60 7.20 49.26
C GLU A 518 -7.92 7.88 49.65
N ILE A 519 -8.48 7.56 50.82
CA ILE A 519 -9.51 8.40 51.45
C ILE A 519 -8.79 9.52 52.18
N SER A 520 -8.63 10.68 51.55
CA SER A 520 -7.78 11.76 52.09
C SER A 520 -8.32 12.41 53.37
N ASP A 521 -9.65 12.49 53.50
CA ASP A 521 -10.27 12.97 54.74
C ASP A 521 -10.02 11.98 55.88
N LEU A 522 -9.33 12.45 56.93
CA LEU A 522 -8.90 11.60 58.05
C LEU A 522 -10.09 11.01 58.82
N VAL A 523 -11.14 11.80 59.05
CA VAL A 523 -12.31 11.39 59.85
C VAL A 523 -13.10 10.36 59.06
N MET A 524 -13.39 10.63 57.79
CA MET A 524 -14.06 9.70 56.90
C MET A 524 -13.28 8.39 56.77
N ARG A 525 -11.96 8.46 56.60
CA ARG A 525 -11.12 7.27 56.49
C ARG A 525 -11.23 6.40 57.75
N GLN A 526 -11.11 7.00 58.93
CA GLN A 526 -11.20 6.29 60.20
C GLN A 526 -12.59 5.66 60.40
N ASP A 527 -13.65 6.46 60.26
CA ASP A 527 -15.01 6.02 60.56
C ASP A 527 -15.50 4.94 59.60
N ILE A 528 -15.23 5.10 58.30
CA ILE A 528 -15.66 4.14 57.27
C ILE A 528 -14.88 2.84 57.41
N ILE A 529 -13.54 2.90 57.58
CA ILE A 529 -12.73 1.69 57.75
C ILE A 529 -13.14 0.95 59.03
N GLN A 530 -13.36 1.66 60.14
CA GLN A 530 -13.78 1.03 61.39
C GLN A 530 -15.15 0.34 61.27
N HIS A 531 -16.10 0.97 60.56
CA HIS A 531 -17.41 0.37 60.32
C HIS A 531 -17.30 -0.86 59.41
N LEU A 532 -16.50 -0.79 58.34
CA LEU A 532 -16.23 -1.93 57.46
C LEU A 532 -15.57 -3.10 58.23
N LYS A 533 -14.58 -2.85 59.09
CA LYS A 533 -14.01 -3.88 59.99
C LYS A 533 -15.09 -4.57 60.82
N THR A 534 -16.03 -3.79 61.35
CA THR A 534 -17.17 -4.32 62.14
C THR A 534 -18.07 -5.22 61.28
N LEU A 535 -18.34 -4.84 60.03
CA LEU A 535 -19.10 -5.67 59.08
C LEU A 535 -18.35 -6.96 58.70
N ALA A 536 -17.04 -6.88 58.49
CA ALA A 536 -16.17 -8.01 58.15
C ALA A 536 -16.11 -9.06 59.28
N ASN A 537 -16.20 -8.62 60.53
CA ASN A 537 -16.25 -9.48 61.72
C ASN A 537 -17.69 -9.88 62.11
N GLY A 538 -18.70 -9.46 61.34
CA GLY A 538 -20.11 -9.74 61.59
C GLY A 538 -20.52 -11.17 61.26
N PRO A 539 -21.84 -11.47 61.37
CA PRO A 539 -22.39 -12.76 60.95
C PRO A 539 -22.18 -13.00 59.46
N GLU A 540 -22.15 -14.28 59.07
CA GLU A 540 -22.10 -14.66 57.64
C GLU A 540 -23.28 -14.06 56.88
N GLY A 541 -23.00 -13.36 55.78
CA GLY A 541 -24.01 -12.57 55.10
C GLY A 541 -23.48 -11.81 53.89
N PHE A 542 -24.33 -10.97 53.32
CA PHE A 542 -23.98 -10.09 52.21
C PHE A 542 -23.01 -9.00 52.65
N GLU A 543 -23.25 -8.41 53.82
CA GLU A 543 -22.50 -7.30 54.38
C GLU A 543 -21.07 -7.70 54.69
N LYS A 544 -20.87 -8.88 55.33
CA LYS A 544 -19.54 -9.44 55.60
C LYS A 544 -18.74 -9.67 54.31
N ARG A 545 -19.34 -10.35 53.33
CA ARG A 545 -18.68 -10.64 52.05
C ARG A 545 -18.32 -9.36 51.29
N SER A 546 -19.25 -8.41 51.24
CA SER A 546 -19.03 -7.11 50.59
C SER A 546 -17.92 -6.33 51.30
N SER A 547 -17.94 -6.27 52.64
CA SER A 547 -16.93 -5.58 53.42
C SER A 547 -15.54 -6.17 53.24
N ASN A 548 -15.41 -7.51 53.22
CA ASN A 548 -14.13 -8.17 52.99
C ASN A 548 -13.51 -7.78 51.63
N ILE A 549 -14.32 -7.81 50.57
CA ILE A 549 -13.89 -7.40 49.23
C ILE A 549 -13.47 -5.92 49.22
N ILE A 550 -14.24 -5.05 49.86
CA ILE A 550 -13.98 -3.62 49.92
C ILE A 550 -12.70 -3.32 50.70
N LEU A 551 -12.50 -3.91 51.89
CA LEU A 551 -11.28 -3.74 52.69
C LEU A 551 -10.04 -4.18 51.92
N LYS A 552 -10.11 -5.31 51.21
CA LYS A 552 -9.03 -5.78 50.33
C LYS A 552 -8.72 -4.78 49.21
N ASN A 553 -9.73 -4.16 48.62
CA ASN A 553 -9.57 -3.16 47.57
C ASN A 553 -9.02 -1.82 48.11
N LEU A 554 -9.46 -1.38 49.28
CA LEU A 554 -8.95 -0.18 49.96
C LEU A 554 -7.49 -0.34 50.36
N ALA A 555 -7.11 -1.51 50.87
CA ALA A 555 -5.74 -1.82 51.30
C ALA A 555 -4.70 -1.87 50.15
N ARG A 556 -5.12 -1.64 48.90
CA ARG A 556 -4.18 -1.42 47.78
C ARG A 556 -3.52 -0.05 47.83
N ASN A 557 -4.16 0.92 48.47
CA ASN A 557 -3.54 2.19 48.81
C ASN A 557 -2.83 2.08 50.18
N ALA A 558 -1.60 2.59 50.28
CA ALA A 558 -0.78 2.45 51.48
C ALA A 558 -1.37 3.14 52.72
N VAL A 559 -1.95 4.35 52.55
CA VAL A 559 -2.53 5.11 53.66
C VAL A 559 -3.76 4.41 54.23
N ASN A 560 -4.64 3.93 53.35
CA ASN A 560 -5.80 3.14 53.77
C ASN A 560 -5.37 1.81 54.39
N ARG A 561 -4.35 1.12 53.84
CA ARG A 561 -3.80 -0.12 54.40
C ARG A 561 -3.35 0.08 55.84
N THR A 562 -2.57 1.12 56.11
CA THR A 562 -2.09 1.42 57.47
C THR A 562 -3.24 1.63 58.44
N GLU A 563 -4.33 2.29 58.03
CA GLU A 563 -5.53 2.43 58.88
C GLU A 563 -6.27 1.10 59.08
N ILE A 564 -6.34 0.25 58.04
CA ILE A 564 -6.97 -1.07 58.12
C ILE A 564 -6.19 -1.99 59.07
N GLU A 565 -4.86 -1.97 59.05
CA GLU A 565 -4.03 -2.87 59.88
C GLU A 565 -3.94 -2.46 61.36
N LYS A 566 -4.42 -1.25 61.72
CA LYS A 566 -4.51 -0.84 63.12
C LYS A 566 -5.30 -1.82 63.97
N ASP A 567 -4.90 -1.89 65.23
CA ASP A 567 -5.46 -2.78 66.26
C ASP A 567 -5.31 -4.28 65.93
N GLY A 568 -4.36 -4.62 65.04
CA GLY A 568 -4.06 -5.99 64.65
C GLY A 568 -5.09 -6.62 63.71
N PHE A 569 -5.93 -5.83 63.05
CA PHE A 569 -6.90 -6.34 62.09
C PHE A 569 -6.19 -6.89 60.84
N VAL A 570 -6.49 -8.14 60.50
CA VAL A 570 -5.91 -8.83 59.33
C VAL A 570 -6.80 -8.58 58.11
N ILE A 571 -6.20 -8.09 57.02
CA ILE A 571 -6.92 -7.86 55.75
C ILE A 571 -7.41 -9.22 55.21
N PRO A 572 -8.71 -9.36 54.88
CA PRO A 572 -9.25 -10.59 54.33
C PRO A 572 -8.58 -11.01 53.02
N GLU A 573 -8.34 -12.33 52.87
CA GLU A 573 -7.65 -12.92 51.71
C GLU A 573 -8.40 -12.79 50.38
#